data_AF-A0A520W358-F1
#
_entry.id   AF-A0A520W358-F1
#
_cell.length_a   1.000
_cell.length_b   1.000
_cell.length_c   1.000
_cell.angle_alpha   90.00
_cell.angle_beta   90.00
_cell.angle_gamma   90.00
#
_symmetry.space_group_name_H-M   'P 1'
#
loop_
_entity.id
_entity.type
_entity.pdbx_description
1 polymer ?
#
loop_
_entity_poly.entity_id
_entity_poly.type
_entity_poly.pdbx_seq_one_letter_code
_entity_poly.pdbx_strand_id
1 'polypeptide(L)'
;MDESLLKAVSQHMNVPEGLVSRSAEARAEANGTDINEVLNAWLGGESVNVPDVLPVAQEEVQEEVQEEVQSEIEDSVPQAREEISEETPSPVEEVIQTLIEEIPPPVGLLIKLYKSIKIGLVFGLVSGIIQALIIGNILFEGVYLDPDSTSVISEYSRNKFILTIALATSIFSMFNTVISKKFLDSSYEGFGIETTDRESISLGIGLGLFFGALYSVIITNTVGSVIEGVLEGDPTLTYIPVFSALIRICIYSLFTQILVTSIGQVFGVPKGLRENEREEVVKMRNRINGSFILPIGAILSGGTIAFLISRIFLSFHSYAPLLAIIISAAILLFAGLISSAPNIKVTKTEIWISLLGILILIVVTSSIAYVQH
;
A
#
# COMPACT_ATOMS: atom_id res chain seq x y z
N MET A 1 38.84 8.59 23.38
CA MET A 1 38.10 7.36 23.75
C MET A 1 39.10 6.22 23.87
N ASP A 2 39.09 5.49 24.98
CA ASP A 2 39.96 4.34 25.24
C ASP A 2 39.38 3.06 24.60
N GLU A 3 40.11 2.49 23.66
CA GLU A 3 39.71 1.29 22.90
C GLU A 3 39.63 0.03 23.79
N SER A 4 40.41 -0.01 24.88
CA SER A 4 40.41 -1.16 25.79
C SER A 4 39.12 -1.22 26.64
N LEU A 5 38.64 -0.05 27.09
CA LEU A 5 37.37 0.10 27.81
C LEU A 5 36.17 -0.16 26.91
N LEU A 6 36.21 0.33 25.67
CA LEU A 6 35.16 0.09 24.68
C LEU A 6 34.96 -1.41 24.42
N LYS A 7 36.06 -2.16 24.27
CA LYS A 7 36.04 -3.60 24.07
C LYS A 7 35.55 -4.36 25.30
N ALA A 8 35.95 -3.92 26.50
CA ALA A 8 35.49 -4.50 27.76
C ALA A 8 33.97 -4.33 27.94
N VAL A 9 33.43 -3.12 27.67
CA VAL A 9 31.97 -2.86 27.71
C VAL A 9 31.23 -3.65 26.63
N SER A 10 31.76 -3.69 25.41
CA SER A 10 31.18 -4.46 24.30
C SER A 10 31.02 -5.94 24.65
N GLN A 11 32.04 -6.52 25.30
CA GLN A 11 32.02 -7.90 25.77
C GLN A 11 31.10 -8.10 26.98
N HIS A 12 31.11 -7.18 27.95
CA HIS A 12 30.25 -7.24 29.13
C HIS A 12 28.76 -7.17 28.78
N MET A 13 28.40 -6.31 27.83
CA MET A 13 27.00 -6.07 27.42
C MET A 13 26.57 -6.96 26.24
N ASN A 14 27.49 -7.71 25.63
CA ASN A 14 27.27 -8.47 24.40
C ASN A 14 26.68 -7.62 23.25
N VAL A 15 27.20 -6.41 23.06
CA VAL A 15 26.76 -5.42 22.05
C VAL A 15 27.96 -5.02 21.19
N PRO A 16 27.84 -4.89 19.85
CA PRO A 16 28.95 -4.49 18.97
C PRO A 16 29.61 -3.15 19.34
N GLU A 17 30.95 -3.08 19.24
CA GLU A 17 31.78 -1.92 19.62
C GLU A 17 31.31 -0.60 18.99
N GLY A 18 30.93 -0.61 17.72
CA GLY A 18 30.46 0.60 17.01
C GLY A 18 29.11 1.15 17.52
N LEU A 19 28.29 0.33 18.19
CA LEU A 19 27.07 0.81 18.86
C LEU A 19 27.37 1.37 20.25
N VAL A 20 28.30 0.72 20.97
CA VAL A 20 28.76 1.19 22.29
C VAL A 20 29.45 2.55 22.16
N SER A 21 30.30 2.74 21.15
CA SER A 21 31.00 4.00 20.88
C SER A 21 30.02 5.16 20.61
N ARG A 22 29.06 4.98 19.67
CA ARG A 22 28.04 6.01 19.38
C ARG A 22 27.14 6.32 20.58
N SER A 23 26.80 5.30 21.37
CA SER A 23 25.97 5.48 22.56
C SER A 23 26.73 6.19 23.69
N ALA A 24 28.03 5.92 23.84
CA ALA A 24 28.87 6.57 24.83
C ALA A 24 29.12 8.04 24.46
N GLU A 25 29.39 8.31 23.18
CA GLU A 25 29.58 9.66 22.63
C GLU A 25 28.32 10.52 22.79
N ALA A 26 27.15 10.00 22.44
CA ALA A 26 25.89 10.72 22.60
C ALA A 26 25.54 11.05 24.07
N ARG A 27 25.94 10.20 25.02
CA ARG A 27 25.71 10.42 26.45
C ARG A 27 26.72 11.35 27.08
N ALA A 28 27.97 11.29 26.63
CA ALA A 28 29.01 12.24 26.99
C ALA A 28 28.62 13.66 26.57
N GLU A 29 28.12 13.82 25.34
CA GLU A 29 27.62 15.11 24.82
C GLU A 29 26.37 15.61 25.58
N ALA A 30 25.42 14.73 25.88
CA ALA A 30 24.20 15.10 26.60
C ALA A 30 24.44 15.46 28.08
N ASN A 31 25.42 14.84 28.73
CA ASN A 31 25.72 15.06 30.15
C ASN A 31 26.91 16.00 30.39
N GLY A 32 27.62 16.42 29.33
CA GLY A 32 28.85 17.21 29.45
C GLY A 32 30.01 16.46 30.15
N THR A 33 29.99 15.13 30.14
CA THR A 33 30.98 14.26 30.81
C THR A 33 31.94 13.63 29.80
N ASP A 34 33.08 13.09 30.24
CA ASP A 34 34.03 12.42 29.33
C ASP A 34 33.50 11.05 28.85
N ILE A 35 33.85 10.67 27.61
CA ILE A 35 33.42 9.39 27.01
C ILE A 35 33.91 8.19 27.84
N ASN A 36 35.12 8.25 28.39
CA ASN A 36 35.67 7.13 29.16
C ASN A 36 35.00 6.99 30.53
N GLU A 37 34.48 8.09 31.09
CA GLU A 37 33.71 8.12 32.32
C GLU A 37 32.37 7.38 32.16
N VAL A 38 31.70 7.61 31.02
CA VAL A 38 30.47 6.88 30.64
C VAL A 38 30.75 5.38 30.45
N LEU A 39 31.86 5.01 29.80
CA LEU A 39 32.26 3.62 29.61
C LEU A 39 32.58 2.92 30.94
N ASN A 40 33.24 3.61 31.87
CA ASN A 40 33.54 3.08 33.21
C ASN A 40 32.28 2.91 34.07
N ALA A 41 31.32 3.83 33.96
CA ALA A 41 30.03 3.70 34.64
C ALA A 41 29.27 2.44 34.20
N TRP A 42 29.40 2.04 32.94
CA TRP A 42 28.79 0.82 32.40
C TRP A 42 29.48 -0.48 32.83
N LEU A 43 30.73 -0.40 33.29
CA LEU A 43 31.46 -1.52 33.88
C LEU A 43 31.24 -1.65 35.39
N GLY A 44 30.32 -0.86 35.97
CA GLY A 44 29.90 -0.99 37.36
C GLY A 44 30.73 -0.20 38.37
N GLY A 45 31.42 0.87 37.95
CA GLY A 45 32.10 1.78 38.88
C GLY A 45 31.13 2.61 39.72
N GLU A 46 31.33 2.64 41.04
CA GLU A 46 30.52 3.37 42.03
C GLU A 46 30.86 4.89 42.09
N SER A 47 29.91 5.70 41.60
CA SER A 47 29.42 7.03 42.05
C SER A 47 30.29 8.31 42.16
N VAL A 48 29.54 9.43 42.00
CA VAL A 48 29.78 10.85 42.40
C VAL A 48 30.50 11.70 41.33
N ASN A 49 30.06 12.90 40.92
CA ASN A 49 29.28 13.97 41.57
C ASN A 49 28.58 14.84 40.51
N VAL A 50 27.34 15.28 40.77
CA VAL A 50 26.75 16.44 40.08
C VAL A 50 27.02 17.66 40.95
N PRO A 51 27.75 18.70 40.49
CA PRO A 51 27.67 20.00 41.11
C PRO A 51 26.42 20.72 40.61
N ASP A 52 25.57 21.10 41.57
CA ASP A 52 24.54 22.12 41.44
C ASP A 52 25.07 23.40 40.78
N VAL A 53 24.40 23.89 39.73
CA VAL A 53 24.25 25.33 39.48
C VAL A 53 22.87 25.61 38.87
N LEU A 54 22.04 26.33 39.63
CA LEU A 54 20.80 26.98 39.23
C LEU A 54 21.07 28.27 38.41
N PRO A 55 20.06 28.87 37.74
CA PRO A 55 20.18 29.47 36.41
C PRO A 55 20.53 30.96 36.43
N VAL A 56 21.09 31.46 35.32
CA VAL A 56 21.16 32.90 35.03
C VAL A 56 20.58 33.16 33.64
N ALA A 57 19.64 34.10 33.61
CA ALA A 57 18.96 34.65 32.45
C ALA A 57 19.72 35.87 31.87
N GLN A 58 19.22 36.36 30.72
CA GLN A 58 19.46 37.67 30.07
C GLN A 58 20.77 37.79 29.27
N GLU A 59 20.89 38.58 28.19
CA GLU A 59 20.04 39.21 27.16
C GLU A 59 21.05 39.82 26.15
N GLU A 60 20.58 40.36 25.03
CA GLU A 60 21.25 40.91 23.84
C GLU A 60 22.58 41.72 24.00
N VAL A 61 23.40 41.78 22.93
CA VAL A 61 23.74 42.99 22.11
C VAL A 61 25.03 42.77 21.28
N GLN A 62 25.04 43.43 20.12
CA GLN A 62 25.93 43.43 18.94
C GLN A 62 27.28 44.18 19.11
N GLU A 63 27.94 44.37 17.94
CA GLU A 63 29.17 45.13 17.57
C GLU A 63 30.51 44.47 17.92
N GLU A 64 31.62 44.64 17.20
CA GLU A 64 32.01 45.02 15.82
C GLU A 64 33.56 44.82 15.81
N VAL A 65 34.23 45.01 14.66
CA VAL A 65 35.66 45.41 14.50
C VAL A 65 36.68 44.34 14.02
N GLN A 66 36.96 44.44 12.71
CA GLN A 66 38.25 44.59 11.98
C GLN A 66 39.44 43.62 12.14
N GLU A 67 39.99 43.22 10.98
CA GLU A 67 41.42 43.26 10.56
C GLU A 67 41.46 42.95 9.03
N GLU A 68 41.74 43.88 8.09
CA GLU A 68 43.05 44.36 7.57
C GLU A 68 43.90 43.19 6.96
N VAL A 69 44.39 43.16 5.70
CA VAL A 69 45.53 43.92 5.13
C VAL A 69 45.83 43.47 3.65
N GLN A 70 46.14 44.44 2.74
CA GLN A 70 47.02 44.46 1.51
C GLN A 70 46.74 43.53 0.29
N SER A 71 47.06 43.85 -0.99
CA SER A 71 47.84 44.88 -1.72
C SER A 71 47.40 44.85 -3.21
N GLU A 72 46.97 45.94 -3.85
CA GLU A 72 47.76 46.82 -4.75
C GLU A 72 48.63 46.12 -5.82
N ILE A 73 48.24 46.24 -7.10
CA ILE A 73 49.08 46.66 -8.25
C ILE A 73 48.12 47.22 -9.33
N GLU A 74 48.46 48.41 -9.78
CA GLU A 74 47.81 49.31 -10.73
C GLU A 74 48.62 49.32 -12.05
N ASP A 75 47.93 49.36 -13.20
CA ASP A 75 48.33 49.88 -14.55
C ASP A 75 47.58 49.06 -15.62
N SER A 76 46.95 49.59 -16.67
CA SER A 76 46.90 50.91 -17.31
C SER A 76 45.75 50.90 -18.35
N VAL A 77 45.23 52.07 -18.72
CA VAL A 77 44.06 52.31 -19.62
C VAL A 77 44.55 53.23 -20.76
N PRO A 78 43.81 53.55 -21.86
CA PRO A 78 43.12 52.79 -22.93
C PRO A 78 43.57 53.21 -24.37
N GLN A 79 43.27 52.43 -25.43
CA GLN A 79 43.04 53.03 -26.77
C GLN A 79 42.26 52.15 -27.78
N ALA A 80 41.08 52.67 -28.16
CA ALA A 80 40.46 52.76 -29.49
C ALA A 80 40.54 51.61 -30.54
N ARG A 81 39.37 50.96 -30.73
CA ARG A 81 38.51 50.96 -31.94
C ARG A 81 38.84 50.09 -33.18
N GLU A 82 37.82 49.28 -33.51
CA GLU A 82 37.44 48.63 -34.79
C GLU A 82 38.24 47.41 -35.28
N GLU A 83 37.67 46.20 -35.11
CA GLU A 83 37.20 45.33 -36.21
C GLU A 83 36.63 43.98 -35.70
N ILE A 84 35.34 43.79 -36.01
CA ILE A 84 34.52 42.57 -36.17
C ILE A 84 35.21 41.21 -35.97
N SER A 85 34.76 40.42 -34.99
CA SER A 85 34.42 38.98 -35.16
C SER A 85 33.65 38.46 -33.94
N GLU A 86 32.69 37.59 -34.22
CA GLU A 86 31.68 36.99 -33.35
C GLU A 86 32.19 36.43 -32.00
N GLU A 87 31.52 36.79 -30.90
CA GLU A 87 31.24 35.84 -29.81
C GLU A 87 30.04 36.33 -29.00
N THR A 88 28.93 35.61 -29.15
CA THR A 88 27.66 35.74 -28.44
C THR A 88 27.84 35.69 -26.92
N PRO A 89 27.25 36.63 -26.13
CA PRO A 89 27.07 36.39 -24.71
C PRO A 89 26.02 35.28 -24.52
N SER A 90 26.42 34.24 -23.79
CA SER A 90 25.59 33.12 -23.37
C SER A 90 24.26 33.59 -22.75
N PRO A 91 23.10 33.26 -23.34
CA PRO A 91 21.78 33.52 -22.75
C PRO A 91 21.36 32.38 -21.79
N VAL A 92 22.29 31.51 -21.38
CA VAL A 92 21.94 30.22 -20.78
C VAL A 92 21.69 30.30 -19.26
N GLU A 93 22.31 31.24 -18.55
CA GLU A 93 22.16 31.30 -17.09
C GLU A 93 20.90 32.04 -16.62
N GLU A 94 20.33 32.93 -17.43
CA GLU A 94 19.11 33.67 -17.06
C GLU A 94 17.82 32.92 -17.41
N VAL A 95 17.87 31.89 -18.27
CA VAL A 95 16.69 31.11 -18.70
C VAL A 95 16.41 29.91 -17.78
N ILE A 96 17.37 29.48 -16.96
CA ILE A 96 17.23 28.26 -16.14
C ILE A 96 16.43 28.50 -14.84
N GLN A 97 16.31 29.75 -14.36
CA GLN A 97 15.69 30.03 -13.05
C GLN A 97 14.17 30.27 -13.07
N THR A 98 13.52 30.39 -14.24
CA THR A 98 12.09 30.72 -14.35
C THR A 98 11.16 29.55 -14.70
N LEU A 99 11.64 28.30 -14.61
CA LEU A 99 10.81 27.11 -14.86
C LEU A 99 10.77 26.17 -13.65
N ILE A 100 10.76 26.73 -12.44
CA ILE A 100 10.18 26.04 -11.30
C ILE A 100 8.67 26.11 -11.52
N GLU A 101 8.10 25.04 -12.05
CA GLU A 101 6.65 24.86 -12.07
C GLU A 101 6.18 24.94 -10.61
N GLU A 102 5.66 26.10 -10.20
CA GLU A 102 5.19 26.34 -8.84
C GLU A 102 3.93 25.51 -8.65
N ILE A 103 4.11 24.29 -8.13
CA ILE A 103 3.00 23.37 -7.89
C ILE A 103 2.10 24.00 -6.82
N PRO A 104 0.79 24.21 -7.11
CA PRO A 104 -0.11 24.80 -6.14
C PRO A 104 -0.23 23.93 -4.89
N PRO A 105 -0.44 24.54 -3.70
CA PRO A 105 -0.56 23.80 -2.46
C PRO A 105 -1.77 22.85 -2.51
N PRO A 106 -1.71 21.71 -1.80
CA PRO A 106 -2.76 20.72 -1.85
C PRO A 106 -4.05 21.24 -1.20
N VAL A 107 -5.18 20.99 -1.86
CA VAL A 107 -6.48 21.32 -1.30
C VAL A 107 -6.83 20.40 -0.14
N GLY A 108 -7.66 20.90 0.79
CA GLY A 108 -8.12 20.13 1.95
C GLY A 108 -8.88 18.85 1.57
N LEU A 109 -8.77 17.83 2.43
CA LEU A 109 -9.32 16.48 2.19
C LEU A 109 -10.82 16.48 1.92
N LEU A 110 -11.60 17.31 2.61
CA LEU A 110 -13.06 17.39 2.41
C LEU A 110 -13.42 17.86 1.00
N ILE A 111 -12.67 18.82 0.45
CA ILE A 111 -12.88 19.33 -0.90
C ILE A 111 -12.46 18.27 -1.93
N LYS A 112 -11.35 17.56 -1.67
CA LYS A 112 -10.94 16.41 -2.47
C LYS A 112 -12.06 15.38 -2.54
N LEU A 113 -12.52 14.93 -1.38
CA LEU A 113 -13.56 13.90 -1.26
C LEU A 113 -14.87 14.31 -1.94
N TYR A 114 -15.31 15.56 -1.79
CA TYR A 114 -16.52 16.05 -2.45
C TYR A 114 -16.44 15.97 -3.98
N LYS A 115 -15.30 16.36 -4.56
CA LYS A 115 -15.08 16.24 -6.02
C LYS A 115 -14.89 14.79 -6.46
N SER A 116 -14.21 13.97 -5.67
CA SER A 116 -14.06 12.53 -5.90
C SER A 116 -15.41 11.82 -5.95
N ILE A 117 -16.33 12.16 -5.05
CA ILE A 117 -17.69 11.60 -5.05
C ILE A 117 -18.42 11.95 -6.35
N LYS A 118 -18.34 13.20 -6.82
CA LYS A 118 -19.00 13.60 -8.07
C LYS A 118 -18.49 12.82 -9.28
N ILE A 119 -17.18 12.66 -9.38
CA ILE A 119 -16.56 11.90 -10.48
C ILE A 119 -16.90 10.43 -10.37
N GLY A 120 -16.83 9.87 -9.15
CA GLY A 120 -17.22 8.50 -8.87
C GLY A 120 -18.69 8.22 -9.18
N LEU A 121 -19.58 9.21 -8.99
CA LEU A 121 -21.00 9.10 -9.35
C LEU A 121 -21.17 8.99 -10.87
N VAL A 122 -20.53 9.88 -11.64
CA VAL A 122 -20.58 9.84 -13.12
C VAL A 122 -20.02 8.51 -13.63
N PHE A 123 -18.85 8.10 -13.13
CA PHE A 123 -18.23 6.84 -13.52
C PHE A 123 -19.08 5.64 -13.11
N GLY A 124 -19.65 5.67 -11.91
CA GLY A 124 -20.53 4.64 -11.36
C GLY A 124 -21.83 4.46 -12.13
N LEU A 125 -22.42 5.55 -12.63
CA LEU A 125 -23.62 5.49 -13.46
C LEU A 125 -23.32 4.86 -14.83
N VAL A 126 -22.24 5.30 -15.48
CA VAL A 126 -21.82 4.77 -16.78
C VAL A 126 -21.41 3.30 -16.66
N SER A 127 -20.51 2.99 -15.73
CA SER A 127 -20.04 1.61 -15.51
C SER A 127 -21.16 0.70 -15.03
N GLY A 128 -22.07 1.15 -14.17
CA GLY A 128 -23.21 0.35 -13.71
C GLY A 128 -24.14 -0.07 -14.84
N ILE A 129 -24.48 0.85 -15.76
CA ILE A 129 -25.29 0.53 -16.94
C ILE A 129 -24.57 -0.46 -17.85
N ILE A 130 -23.30 -0.19 -18.18
CA ILE A 130 -22.52 -1.09 -19.06
C ILE A 130 -22.35 -2.46 -18.40
N GLN A 131 -22.05 -2.49 -17.11
CA GLN A 131 -21.89 -3.71 -16.34
C GLN A 131 -23.19 -4.53 -16.30
N ALA A 132 -24.34 -3.89 -16.11
CA ALA A 132 -25.64 -4.55 -16.17
C ALA A 132 -25.93 -5.14 -17.56
N LEU A 133 -25.58 -4.43 -18.64
CA LEU A 133 -25.74 -4.96 -20.01
C LEU A 133 -24.84 -6.19 -20.26
N ILE A 134 -23.58 -6.13 -19.83
CA ILE A 134 -22.62 -7.23 -19.96
C ILE A 134 -23.09 -8.45 -19.15
N ILE A 135 -23.45 -8.23 -17.88
CA ILE A 135 -23.91 -9.30 -16.99
C ILE A 135 -25.23 -9.89 -17.47
N GLY A 136 -26.13 -9.04 -17.98
CA GLY A 136 -27.40 -9.46 -18.54
C GLY A 136 -27.24 -10.53 -19.63
N ASN A 137 -26.20 -10.40 -20.44
CA ASN A 137 -25.89 -11.35 -21.51
C ASN A 137 -25.15 -12.61 -21.01
N ILE A 138 -24.26 -12.47 -20.03
CA ILE A 138 -23.36 -13.56 -19.59
C ILE A 138 -24.00 -14.48 -18.53
N LEU A 139 -24.81 -13.95 -17.63
CA LEU A 139 -25.30 -14.68 -16.46
C LEU A 139 -26.72 -15.24 -16.61
N PHE A 140 -27.58 -14.60 -17.39
CA PHE A 140 -28.98 -15.00 -17.50
C PHE A 140 -29.21 -15.79 -18.79
N GLU A 141 -29.00 -17.10 -18.68
CA GLU A 141 -29.30 -18.09 -19.71
C GLU A 141 -30.59 -18.83 -19.31
N GLY A 142 -31.52 -19.06 -20.25
CA GLY A 142 -32.77 -19.76 -19.93
C GLY A 142 -33.70 -18.93 -19.05
N VAL A 143 -34.35 -17.93 -19.67
CA VAL A 143 -35.22 -17.00 -18.96
C VAL A 143 -36.67 -17.50 -19.00
N TYR A 144 -37.33 -17.54 -17.84
CA TYR A 144 -38.70 -18.02 -17.66
C TYR A 144 -39.59 -16.94 -17.03
N LEU A 145 -40.88 -17.02 -17.27
CA LEU A 145 -41.88 -16.24 -16.54
C LEU A 145 -42.33 -17.05 -15.33
N ASP A 146 -42.18 -16.48 -14.15
CA ASP A 146 -42.73 -17.04 -12.93
C ASP A 146 -44.27 -16.92 -12.98
N PRO A 147 -45.01 -18.04 -12.95
CA PRO A 147 -46.46 -18.05 -13.02
C PRO A 147 -47.13 -17.32 -11.84
N ASP A 148 -46.46 -17.25 -10.68
CA ASP A 148 -47.04 -16.69 -9.46
C ASP A 148 -46.72 -15.20 -9.28
N SER A 149 -45.58 -14.73 -9.78
CA SER A 149 -45.10 -13.36 -9.54
C SER A 149 -45.05 -12.47 -10.78
N THR A 150 -45.36 -12.99 -11.98
CA THR A 150 -45.17 -12.32 -13.30
C THR A 150 -43.74 -11.83 -13.57
N SER A 151 -42.80 -12.18 -12.68
CA SER A 151 -41.42 -11.75 -12.77
C SER A 151 -40.65 -12.66 -13.72
N VAL A 152 -39.69 -12.05 -14.41
CA VAL A 152 -38.79 -12.76 -15.30
C VAL A 152 -37.65 -13.34 -14.46
N ILE A 153 -37.58 -14.66 -14.35
CA ILE A 153 -36.58 -15.39 -13.56
C ILE A 153 -35.60 -16.12 -14.48
N SER A 154 -34.37 -16.32 -14.00
CA SER A 154 -33.34 -17.11 -14.67
C SER A 154 -32.71 -18.05 -13.67
N GLU A 155 -32.38 -19.26 -14.11
CA GLU A 155 -31.49 -20.13 -13.35
C GLU A 155 -30.09 -19.50 -13.34
N TYR A 156 -29.38 -19.60 -12.21
CA TYR A 156 -28.02 -19.08 -12.10
C TYR A 156 -27.18 -19.95 -11.16
N SER A 157 -25.88 -20.07 -11.43
CA SER A 157 -24.93 -20.63 -10.46
C SER A 157 -24.39 -19.53 -9.55
N ARG A 158 -24.53 -19.68 -8.22
CA ARG A 158 -24.03 -18.71 -7.24
C ARG A 158 -22.55 -18.38 -7.44
N ASN A 159 -21.71 -19.38 -7.72
CA ASN A 159 -20.27 -19.17 -7.90
C ASN A 159 -19.95 -18.41 -9.19
N LYS A 160 -20.59 -18.78 -10.32
CA LYS A 160 -20.46 -18.07 -11.60
C LYS A 160 -20.90 -16.61 -11.42
N PHE A 161 -22.01 -16.40 -10.72
CA PHE A 161 -22.57 -15.06 -10.48
C PHE A 161 -21.61 -14.16 -9.69
N ILE A 162 -21.13 -14.63 -8.54
CA ILE A 162 -20.19 -13.87 -7.70
C ILE A 162 -18.89 -13.57 -8.47
N LEU A 163 -18.33 -14.58 -9.15
CA LEU A 163 -17.07 -14.43 -9.87
C LEU A 163 -17.18 -13.45 -11.05
N THR A 164 -18.20 -13.58 -11.89
CA THR A 164 -18.40 -12.70 -13.05
C THR A 164 -18.59 -11.25 -12.62
N ILE A 165 -19.37 -11.02 -11.56
CA ILE A 165 -19.59 -9.68 -11.02
C ILE A 165 -18.31 -9.09 -10.42
N ALA A 166 -17.56 -9.88 -9.64
CA ALA A 166 -16.28 -9.45 -9.06
C ALA A 166 -15.27 -9.05 -10.15
N LEU A 167 -15.13 -9.88 -11.18
CA LEU A 167 -14.22 -9.60 -12.30
C LEU A 167 -14.65 -8.37 -13.11
N ALA A 168 -15.93 -8.25 -13.45
CA ALA A 168 -16.44 -7.09 -14.17
C ALA A 168 -16.21 -5.80 -13.37
N THR A 169 -16.50 -5.82 -12.07
CA THR A 169 -16.29 -4.67 -11.17
C THR A 169 -14.81 -4.30 -11.06
N SER A 170 -13.94 -5.30 -10.99
CA SER A 170 -12.49 -5.11 -10.98
C SER A 170 -11.99 -4.35 -12.21
N ILE A 171 -12.49 -4.70 -13.40
CA ILE A 171 -12.11 -4.04 -14.65
C ILE A 171 -12.57 -2.57 -14.63
N PHE A 172 -13.83 -2.30 -14.29
CA PHE A 172 -14.31 -0.92 -14.21
C PHE A 172 -13.58 -0.10 -13.15
N SER A 173 -13.27 -0.70 -12.00
CA SER A 173 -12.57 -0.03 -10.90
C SER A 173 -11.11 0.29 -11.26
N MET A 174 -10.44 -0.59 -12.02
CA MET A 174 -9.11 -0.33 -12.58
C MET A 174 -9.10 0.90 -13.49
N PHE A 175 -10.08 1.02 -14.40
CA PHE A 175 -10.19 2.20 -15.26
C PHE A 175 -10.57 3.45 -14.45
N ASN A 176 -11.49 3.33 -13.50
CA ASN A 176 -11.93 4.43 -12.66
C ASN A 176 -10.75 5.08 -11.94
N THR A 177 -9.93 4.30 -11.23
CA THR A 177 -8.81 4.86 -10.44
C THR A 177 -7.81 5.62 -11.29
N VAL A 178 -7.46 5.09 -12.47
CA VAL A 178 -6.51 5.74 -13.38
C VAL A 178 -7.09 7.01 -13.99
N ILE A 179 -8.32 6.92 -14.52
CA ILE A 179 -8.97 8.03 -15.23
C ILE A 179 -9.32 9.15 -14.24
N SER A 180 -9.93 8.81 -13.10
CA SER A 180 -10.32 9.81 -12.10
C SER A 180 -9.13 10.54 -11.50
N LYS A 181 -8.01 9.83 -11.23
CA LYS A 181 -6.75 10.45 -10.78
C LYS A 181 -6.26 11.47 -11.82
N LYS A 182 -6.11 11.06 -13.08
CA LYS A 182 -5.59 11.94 -14.15
C LYS A 182 -6.51 13.13 -14.39
N PHE A 183 -7.81 12.89 -14.40
CA PHE A 183 -8.81 13.94 -14.58
C PHE A 183 -8.80 14.95 -13.42
N LEU A 184 -8.66 14.48 -12.18
CA LEU A 184 -8.59 15.37 -11.00
C LEU A 184 -7.32 16.22 -11.02
N ASP A 185 -6.17 15.61 -11.33
CA ASP A 185 -4.87 16.29 -11.45
C ASP A 185 -4.88 17.34 -12.57
N SER A 186 -5.52 17.05 -13.71
CA SER A 186 -5.57 17.97 -14.86
C SER A 186 -6.63 19.07 -14.74
N SER A 187 -7.73 18.82 -14.04
CA SER A 187 -8.91 19.70 -14.06
C SER A 187 -8.99 20.62 -12.84
N TYR A 188 -8.23 20.33 -11.78
CA TYR A 188 -8.31 21.08 -10.53
C TYR A 188 -6.92 21.27 -9.91
N GLU A 189 -6.61 22.52 -9.57
CA GLU A 189 -5.36 22.87 -8.89
C GLU A 189 -5.31 22.25 -7.47
N GLY A 190 -4.14 21.75 -7.07
CA GLY A 190 -3.92 21.14 -5.75
C GLY A 190 -4.54 19.74 -5.56
N PHE A 191 -5.11 19.15 -6.61
CA PHE A 191 -5.66 17.79 -6.59
C PHE A 191 -4.66 16.70 -6.97
N GLY A 192 -3.48 17.08 -7.45
CA GLY A 192 -2.44 16.14 -7.84
C GLY A 192 -2.03 15.20 -6.72
N ILE A 193 -1.73 13.96 -7.11
CA ILE A 193 -1.27 12.90 -6.21
C ILE A 193 -0.04 12.22 -6.83
N GLU A 194 0.96 11.92 -6.01
CA GLU A 194 2.20 11.23 -6.42
C GLU A 194 2.06 9.71 -6.64
N THR A 195 0.86 9.16 -6.54
CA THR A 195 0.64 7.72 -6.74
C THR A 195 0.98 7.33 -8.18
N THR A 196 1.69 6.22 -8.36
CA THR A 196 2.01 5.75 -9.70
C THR A 196 0.76 5.16 -10.40
N ASP A 197 0.78 5.11 -11.73
CA ASP A 197 -0.31 4.47 -12.47
C ASP A 197 -0.43 2.98 -12.14
N ARG A 198 0.69 2.30 -11.84
CA ARG A 198 0.69 0.88 -11.43
C ARG A 198 0.02 0.68 -10.07
N GLU A 199 0.28 1.56 -9.10
CA GLU A 199 -0.40 1.54 -7.80
C GLU A 199 -1.90 1.85 -7.93
N SER A 200 -2.26 2.76 -8.83
CA SER A 200 -3.68 3.09 -9.09
C SER A 200 -4.42 1.89 -9.69
N ILE A 201 -3.77 1.18 -10.61
CA ILE A 201 -4.30 -0.06 -11.21
C ILE A 201 -4.47 -1.15 -10.15
N SER A 202 -3.45 -1.39 -9.32
CA SER A 202 -3.51 -2.44 -8.30
C SER A 202 -4.58 -2.14 -7.24
N LEU A 203 -4.72 -0.88 -6.83
CA LEU A 203 -5.79 -0.43 -5.94
C LEU A 203 -7.17 -0.63 -6.58
N GLY A 204 -7.33 -0.26 -7.86
CA GLY A 204 -8.59 -0.43 -8.58
C GLY A 204 -8.99 -1.90 -8.71
N ILE A 205 -8.06 -2.78 -9.08
CA ILE A 205 -8.30 -4.24 -9.15
C ILE A 205 -8.68 -4.80 -7.79
N GLY A 206 -7.89 -4.49 -6.74
CA GLY A 206 -8.11 -5.02 -5.39
C GLY A 206 -9.47 -4.60 -4.82
N LEU A 207 -9.79 -3.31 -4.89
CA LEU A 207 -11.08 -2.81 -4.41
C LEU A 207 -12.25 -3.31 -5.25
N GLY A 208 -12.09 -3.41 -6.57
CA GLY A 208 -13.16 -3.89 -7.43
C GLY A 208 -13.47 -5.38 -7.23
N LEU A 209 -12.46 -6.22 -7.01
CA LEU A 209 -12.67 -7.62 -6.61
C LEU A 209 -13.37 -7.72 -5.26
N PHE A 210 -12.90 -6.95 -4.26
CA PHE A 210 -13.47 -6.96 -2.92
C PHE A 210 -14.93 -6.52 -2.90
N PHE A 211 -15.23 -5.32 -3.41
CA PHE A 211 -16.60 -4.80 -3.43
C PHE A 211 -17.49 -5.61 -4.37
N GLY A 212 -16.99 -6.03 -5.53
CA GLY A 212 -17.70 -6.89 -6.47
C GLY A 212 -18.14 -8.22 -5.87
N ALA A 213 -17.26 -8.89 -5.12
CA ALA A 213 -17.61 -10.10 -4.37
C ALA A 213 -18.60 -9.80 -3.24
N LEU A 214 -18.39 -8.70 -2.51
CA LEU A 214 -19.26 -8.31 -1.40
C LEU A 214 -20.69 -8.07 -1.86
N TYR A 215 -20.90 -7.21 -2.86
CA TYR A 215 -22.27 -6.88 -3.27
C TYR A 215 -22.93 -7.99 -4.08
N SER A 216 -22.19 -8.82 -4.81
CA SER A 216 -22.78 -9.98 -5.48
C SER A 216 -23.37 -10.98 -4.48
N VAL A 217 -22.67 -11.24 -3.37
CA VAL A 217 -23.21 -12.04 -2.25
C VAL A 217 -24.49 -11.40 -1.69
N ILE A 218 -24.49 -10.09 -1.48
CA ILE A 218 -25.68 -9.35 -1.01
C ILE A 218 -26.84 -9.52 -2.00
N ILE A 219 -26.61 -9.39 -3.31
CA ILE A 219 -27.64 -9.57 -4.33
C ILE A 219 -28.20 -10.99 -4.30
N THR A 220 -27.33 -12.02 -4.28
CA THR A 220 -27.77 -13.41 -4.27
C THR A 220 -28.55 -13.78 -3.01
N ASN A 221 -28.23 -13.17 -1.87
CA ASN A 221 -28.92 -13.44 -0.61
C ASN A 221 -30.23 -12.66 -0.46
N THR A 222 -30.38 -11.52 -1.14
CA THR A 222 -31.58 -10.67 -1.03
C THR A 222 -32.64 -10.96 -2.08
N VAL A 223 -32.24 -11.52 -3.23
CA VAL A 223 -33.14 -11.73 -4.38
C VAL A 223 -33.10 -13.17 -4.91
N GLY A 224 -32.01 -13.90 -4.65
CA GLY A 224 -31.91 -15.28 -5.09
C GLY A 224 -32.83 -16.18 -4.28
N SER A 225 -33.56 -17.04 -4.96
CA SER A 225 -34.32 -18.14 -4.36
C SER A 225 -33.61 -19.47 -4.60
N VAL A 226 -33.75 -20.37 -3.63
CA VAL A 226 -33.24 -21.75 -3.70
C VAL A 226 -34.45 -22.66 -3.58
N ILE A 227 -34.66 -23.53 -4.57
CA ILE A 227 -35.70 -24.53 -4.57
C ILE A 227 -35.01 -25.88 -4.35
N GLU A 228 -35.33 -26.51 -3.22
CA GLU A 228 -34.83 -27.84 -2.89
C GLU A 228 -35.60 -28.90 -3.67
N GLY A 229 -34.88 -29.94 -4.11
CA GLY A 229 -35.49 -31.09 -4.77
C GLY A 229 -36.49 -31.79 -3.85
N VAL A 230 -37.63 -32.21 -4.40
CA VAL A 230 -38.70 -32.87 -3.63
C VAL A 230 -38.34 -34.32 -3.31
N LEU A 231 -37.59 -34.97 -4.20
CA LEU A 231 -37.14 -36.35 -4.05
C LEU A 231 -35.65 -36.40 -3.67
N GLU A 232 -35.27 -37.46 -2.98
CA GLU A 232 -33.88 -37.76 -2.66
C GLU A 232 -33.09 -38.00 -3.96
N GLY A 233 -32.18 -37.08 -4.29
CA GLY A 233 -31.37 -37.10 -5.51
C GLY A 233 -31.73 -36.04 -6.56
N ASP A 234 -32.82 -35.29 -6.38
CA ASP A 234 -33.14 -34.17 -7.27
C ASP A 234 -32.15 -32.99 -7.05
N PRO A 235 -31.68 -32.33 -8.13
CA PRO A 235 -30.75 -31.21 -8.00
C PRO A 235 -31.44 -30.00 -7.35
N THR A 236 -30.69 -29.29 -6.51
CA THR A 236 -31.13 -27.98 -5.98
C THR A 236 -31.01 -26.93 -7.09
N LEU A 237 -32.11 -26.25 -7.37
CA LEU A 237 -32.17 -25.23 -8.42
C LEU A 237 -32.18 -23.84 -7.80
N THR A 238 -31.37 -22.95 -8.35
CA THR A 238 -31.24 -21.57 -7.86
C THR A 238 -31.70 -20.59 -8.91
N TYR A 239 -32.71 -19.79 -8.55
CA TYR A 239 -33.34 -18.81 -9.44
C TYR A 239 -33.13 -17.38 -8.96
N ILE A 240 -33.07 -16.45 -9.90
CA ILE A 240 -32.98 -15.04 -9.58
C ILE A 240 -33.86 -14.20 -10.53
N PRO A 241 -34.69 -13.29 -9.99
CA PRO A 241 -35.41 -12.31 -10.80
C PRO A 241 -34.46 -11.37 -11.55
N VAL A 242 -34.50 -11.43 -12.89
CA VAL A 242 -33.53 -10.79 -13.80
C VAL A 242 -33.51 -9.27 -13.64
N PHE A 243 -34.66 -8.60 -13.79
CA PHE A 243 -34.75 -7.14 -13.67
C PHE A 243 -34.32 -6.65 -12.27
N SER A 244 -34.73 -7.38 -11.24
CA SER A 244 -34.42 -7.09 -9.85
C SER A 244 -32.91 -7.18 -9.57
N ALA A 245 -32.24 -8.18 -10.16
CA ALA A 245 -30.80 -8.33 -10.09
C ALA A 245 -30.07 -7.22 -10.85
N LEU A 246 -30.46 -6.93 -12.10
CA LEU A 246 -29.83 -5.90 -12.93
C LEU A 246 -29.89 -4.50 -12.31
N ILE A 247 -31.04 -4.10 -11.75
CA ILE A 247 -31.17 -2.80 -11.07
C ILE A 247 -30.22 -2.72 -9.87
N ARG A 248 -30.13 -3.80 -9.07
CA ARG A 248 -29.21 -3.83 -7.93
C ARG A 248 -27.75 -3.79 -8.37
N ILE A 249 -27.38 -4.47 -9.46
CA ILE A 249 -26.04 -4.38 -10.04
C ILE A 249 -25.71 -2.92 -10.38
N CYS A 250 -26.61 -2.19 -11.04
CA CYS A 250 -26.41 -0.77 -11.34
C CYS A 250 -26.19 0.06 -10.06
N ILE A 251 -27.04 -0.12 -9.04
CA ILE A 251 -26.98 0.62 -7.79
C ILE A 251 -25.68 0.31 -7.02
N TYR A 252 -25.31 -0.95 -6.88
CA TYR A 252 -24.10 -1.32 -6.15
C TYR A 252 -22.83 -0.96 -6.91
N SER A 253 -22.85 -1.02 -8.24
CA SER A 253 -21.74 -0.52 -9.06
C SER A 253 -21.54 0.98 -8.84
N LEU A 254 -22.63 1.77 -8.80
CA LEU A 254 -22.57 3.19 -8.48
C LEU A 254 -21.88 3.47 -7.14
N PHE A 255 -22.33 2.81 -6.06
CA PHE A 255 -21.71 2.98 -4.75
C PHE A 255 -20.26 2.52 -4.72
N THR A 256 -19.96 1.40 -5.38
CA THR A 256 -18.60 0.86 -5.44
C THR A 256 -17.66 1.85 -6.13
N GLN A 257 -18.05 2.44 -7.26
CA GLN A 257 -17.19 3.39 -7.96
C GLN A 257 -16.97 4.69 -7.19
N ILE A 258 -17.98 5.17 -6.46
CA ILE A 258 -17.82 6.31 -5.53
C ILE A 258 -16.76 6.00 -4.47
N LEU A 259 -16.84 4.81 -3.85
CA LEU A 259 -15.88 4.39 -2.83
C LEU A 259 -14.48 4.21 -3.42
N VAL A 260 -14.34 3.59 -4.58
CA VAL A 260 -13.06 3.37 -5.27
C VAL A 260 -12.36 4.70 -5.57
N THR A 261 -13.06 5.67 -6.16
CA THR A 261 -12.50 7.00 -6.44
C THR A 261 -12.11 7.72 -5.15
N SER A 262 -12.96 7.64 -4.11
CA SER A 262 -12.72 8.30 -2.82
C SER A 262 -11.51 7.72 -2.10
N ILE A 263 -11.39 6.39 -2.03
CA ILE A 263 -10.26 5.69 -1.40
C ILE A 263 -8.97 6.01 -2.14
N GLY A 264 -8.97 6.02 -3.47
CA GLY A 264 -7.80 6.39 -4.27
C GLY A 264 -7.26 7.79 -3.97
N GLN A 265 -8.15 8.72 -3.57
CA GLN A 265 -7.80 10.10 -3.26
C GLN A 265 -7.37 10.31 -1.81
N VAL A 266 -7.90 9.51 -0.88
CA VAL A 266 -7.55 9.56 0.55
C VAL A 266 -6.17 8.96 0.84
N PHE A 267 -5.81 7.86 0.19
CA PHE A 267 -4.54 7.15 0.46
C PHE A 267 -3.36 7.64 -0.40
N GLY A 268 -3.61 8.58 -1.29
CA GLY A 268 -2.58 9.18 -2.13
C GLY A 268 -1.79 10.28 -1.41
N VAL A 269 -0.49 10.40 -1.72
CA VAL A 269 0.33 11.53 -1.24
C VAL A 269 0.03 12.75 -2.12
N PRO A 270 -0.50 13.86 -1.56
CA PRO A 270 -0.78 15.07 -2.34
C PRO A 270 0.51 15.68 -2.93
N LYS A 271 0.43 16.17 -4.16
CA LYS A 271 1.46 17.05 -4.74
C LYS A 271 1.36 18.46 -4.11
N GLY A 272 2.47 19.21 -4.14
CA GLY A 272 2.53 20.59 -3.64
C GLY A 272 2.73 20.72 -2.12
N LEU A 273 3.03 19.63 -1.43
CA LEU A 273 3.46 19.67 -0.02
C LEU A 273 4.90 20.19 0.07
N ARG A 274 5.20 20.90 1.17
CA ARG A 274 6.60 21.25 1.50
C ARG A 274 7.38 19.97 1.82
N GLU A 275 8.69 19.97 1.59
CA GLU A 275 9.51 18.73 1.69
C GLU A 275 9.39 18.06 3.07
N ASN A 276 9.39 18.86 4.15
CA ASN A 276 9.19 18.37 5.51
C ASN A 276 7.81 17.70 5.73
N GLU A 277 6.73 18.35 5.30
CA GLU A 277 5.37 17.80 5.38
C GLU A 277 5.22 16.54 4.51
N ARG A 278 5.83 16.55 3.32
CA ARG A 278 5.84 15.43 2.39
C ARG A 278 6.51 14.20 3.01
N GLU A 279 7.68 14.37 3.62
CA GLU A 279 8.36 13.26 4.31
C GLU A 279 7.51 12.64 5.42
N GLU A 280 6.84 13.46 6.22
CA GLU A 280 5.95 12.99 7.28
C GLU A 280 4.78 12.18 6.71
N VAL A 281 4.12 12.68 5.66
CA VAL A 281 3.01 11.99 4.99
C VAL A 281 3.47 10.67 4.38
N VAL A 282 4.65 10.62 3.76
CA VAL A 282 5.23 9.38 3.22
C VAL A 282 5.54 8.39 4.34
N LYS A 283 6.10 8.84 5.47
CA LYS A 283 6.33 7.99 6.66
C LYS A 283 5.01 7.43 7.20
N MET A 284 3.95 8.24 7.29
CA MET A 284 2.61 7.79 7.70
C MET A 284 2.03 6.75 6.72
N ARG A 285 2.08 7.02 5.41
CA ARG A 285 1.62 6.08 4.37
C ARG A 285 2.36 4.75 4.47
N ASN A 286 3.68 4.77 4.60
CA ASN A 286 4.48 3.55 4.69
C ASN A 286 4.16 2.76 5.97
N ARG A 287 3.85 3.44 7.09
CA ARG A 287 3.36 2.80 8.31
C ARG A 287 2.00 2.14 8.11
N ILE A 288 1.06 2.82 7.46
CA ILE A 288 -0.28 2.28 7.13
C ILE A 288 -0.13 1.06 6.20
N ASN A 289 0.66 1.18 5.14
CA ASN A 289 0.90 0.10 4.19
C ASN A 289 1.52 -1.11 4.89
N GLY A 290 2.54 -0.91 5.73
CA GLY A 290 3.22 -1.98 6.44
C GLY A 290 2.41 -2.62 7.56
N SER A 291 1.55 -1.87 8.25
CA SER A 291 0.85 -2.34 9.45
C SER A 291 -0.57 -2.84 9.17
N PHE A 292 -1.24 -2.32 8.13
CA PHE A 292 -2.64 -2.61 7.85
C PHE A 292 -2.83 -3.27 6.48
N ILE A 293 -2.31 -2.66 5.41
CA ILE A 293 -2.54 -3.15 4.03
C ILE A 293 -1.83 -4.47 3.79
N LEU A 294 -0.57 -4.60 4.22
CA LEU A 294 0.22 -5.81 3.99
C LEU A 294 -0.35 -7.04 4.72
N PRO A 295 -0.74 -6.99 6.01
CA PRO A 295 -1.42 -8.11 6.66
C PRO A 295 -2.76 -8.48 6.02
N ILE A 296 -3.62 -7.50 5.70
CA ILE A 296 -4.92 -7.77 5.07
C ILE A 296 -4.73 -8.37 3.68
N GLY A 297 -3.81 -7.82 2.89
CA GLY A 297 -3.43 -8.36 1.59
C GLY A 297 -2.92 -9.80 1.70
N ALA A 298 -2.10 -10.10 2.70
CA ALA A 298 -1.62 -11.46 2.98
C ALA A 298 -2.76 -12.41 3.37
N ILE A 299 -3.71 -11.98 4.20
CA ILE A 299 -4.88 -12.78 4.59
C ILE A 299 -5.77 -13.06 3.38
N LEU A 300 -6.06 -12.05 2.55
CA LEU A 300 -6.92 -12.21 1.37
C LEU A 300 -6.26 -13.08 0.29
N SER A 301 -4.99 -12.82 -0.03
CA SER A 301 -4.24 -13.62 -1.01
C SER A 301 -4.01 -15.05 -0.52
N GLY A 302 -3.58 -15.21 0.73
CA GLY A 302 -3.42 -16.50 1.39
C GLY A 302 -4.70 -17.29 1.46
N GLY A 303 -5.79 -16.64 1.88
CA GLY A 303 -7.12 -17.24 1.95
C GLY A 303 -7.63 -17.66 0.57
N THR A 304 -7.41 -16.86 -0.46
CA THR A 304 -7.79 -17.20 -1.85
C THR A 304 -7.01 -18.41 -2.36
N ILE A 305 -5.68 -18.43 -2.15
CA ILE A 305 -4.82 -19.55 -2.52
C ILE A 305 -5.24 -20.81 -1.76
N ALA A 306 -5.45 -20.70 -0.45
CA ALA A 306 -5.89 -21.80 0.39
C ALA A 306 -7.25 -22.36 -0.06
N PHE A 307 -8.21 -21.48 -0.39
CA PHE A 307 -9.51 -21.87 -0.92
C PHE A 307 -9.40 -22.62 -2.27
N LEU A 308 -8.56 -22.15 -3.19
CA LEU A 308 -8.32 -22.81 -4.48
C LEU A 308 -7.68 -24.19 -4.29
N ILE A 309 -6.71 -24.29 -3.40
CA ILE A 309 -6.09 -25.59 -3.07
C ILE A 309 -7.12 -26.51 -2.43
N SER A 310 -7.91 -26.05 -1.46
CA SER A 310 -8.99 -26.83 -0.87
C SER A 310 -9.97 -27.35 -1.91
N ARG A 311 -10.33 -26.53 -2.92
CA ARG A 311 -11.18 -26.97 -4.03
C ARG A 311 -10.58 -28.12 -4.83
N ILE A 312 -9.28 -28.07 -5.12
CA ILE A 312 -8.55 -29.15 -5.79
C ILE A 312 -8.58 -30.42 -4.94
N PHE A 313 -8.32 -30.31 -3.63
CA PHE A 313 -8.36 -31.45 -2.71
C PHE A 313 -9.74 -32.08 -2.60
N LEU A 314 -10.80 -31.27 -2.51
CA LEU A 314 -12.18 -31.74 -2.49
C LEU A 314 -12.57 -32.44 -3.79
N SER A 315 -12.08 -31.96 -4.94
CA SER A 315 -12.35 -32.58 -6.24
C SER A 315 -11.58 -33.88 -6.46
N PHE A 316 -10.42 -34.04 -5.82
CA PHE A 316 -9.51 -35.19 -6.00
C PHE A 316 -9.27 -35.93 -4.68
N HIS A 317 -10.35 -36.27 -3.97
CA HIS A 317 -10.26 -36.94 -2.67
C HIS A 317 -9.42 -38.23 -2.71
N SER A 318 -9.49 -38.99 -3.81
CA SER A 318 -8.70 -40.21 -4.01
C SER A 318 -7.18 -39.98 -4.10
N TYR A 319 -6.74 -38.78 -4.46
CA TYR A 319 -5.32 -38.41 -4.57
C TYR A 319 -4.83 -37.56 -3.38
N ALA A 320 -5.69 -37.30 -2.39
CA ALA A 320 -5.32 -36.51 -1.22
C ALA A 320 -4.08 -37.04 -0.48
N PRO A 321 -3.89 -38.36 -0.27
CA PRO A 321 -2.68 -38.90 0.34
C PRO A 321 -1.41 -38.66 -0.49
N LEU A 322 -1.50 -38.80 -1.83
CA LEU A 322 -0.40 -38.56 -2.74
C LEU A 322 0.02 -37.09 -2.73
N LEU A 323 -0.95 -36.17 -2.78
CA LEU A 323 -0.70 -34.73 -2.70
C LEU A 323 -0.09 -34.33 -1.35
N ALA A 324 -0.54 -34.92 -0.23
CA ALA A 324 0.04 -34.68 1.08
C ALA A 324 1.52 -35.11 1.15
N ILE A 325 1.87 -36.25 0.55
CA ILE A 325 3.25 -36.71 0.45
C ILE A 325 4.10 -35.74 -0.38
N ILE A 326 3.60 -35.30 -1.54
CA ILE A 326 4.30 -34.35 -2.42
C ILE A 326 4.53 -33.00 -1.72
N ILE A 327 3.51 -32.46 -1.04
CA ILE A 327 3.60 -31.19 -0.30
C ILE A 327 4.59 -31.32 0.85
N SER A 328 4.53 -32.41 1.63
CA SER A 328 5.46 -32.67 2.73
C SER A 328 6.91 -32.77 2.23
N ALA A 329 7.14 -33.49 1.13
CA ALA A 329 8.45 -33.59 0.49
C ALA A 329 8.97 -32.23 -0.01
N ALA A 330 8.09 -31.40 -0.59
CA ALA A 330 8.44 -30.05 -1.04
C ALA A 330 8.81 -29.12 0.13
N ILE A 331 8.07 -29.18 1.25
CA ILE A 331 8.38 -28.41 2.47
C ILE A 331 9.71 -28.87 3.07
N LEU A 332 9.96 -30.17 3.15
CA LEU A 332 11.23 -30.72 3.65
C LEU A 332 12.40 -30.31 2.76
N LEU A 333 12.24 -30.33 1.44
CA LEU A 333 13.24 -29.82 0.50
C LEU A 333 13.50 -28.32 0.70
N PHE A 334 12.45 -27.52 0.84
CA PHE A 334 12.57 -26.08 1.06
C PHE A 334 13.24 -25.76 2.40
N ALA A 335 12.84 -26.43 3.47
CA ALA A 335 13.46 -26.32 4.79
C ALA A 335 14.93 -26.76 4.75
N GLY A 336 15.26 -27.83 4.02
CA GLY A 336 16.63 -28.28 3.80
C GLY A 336 17.48 -27.25 3.04
N LEU A 337 16.93 -26.65 1.98
CA LEU A 337 17.59 -25.59 1.22
C LEU A 337 17.85 -24.34 2.08
N ILE A 338 16.89 -23.90 2.88
CA ILE A 338 17.07 -22.77 3.81
C ILE A 338 18.08 -23.12 4.90
N SER A 339 17.99 -24.31 5.48
CA SER A 339 18.93 -24.77 6.52
C SER A 339 20.37 -24.88 5.99
N SER A 340 20.55 -25.11 4.69
CA SER A 340 21.87 -25.21 4.07
C SER A 340 22.56 -23.85 3.83
N ALA A 341 21.84 -22.73 3.99
CA ALA A 341 22.35 -21.39 3.74
C ALA A 341 22.15 -20.45 4.97
N PRO A 342 22.93 -20.64 6.06
CA PRO A 342 22.71 -19.99 7.35
C PRO A 342 22.97 -18.46 7.39
N ASN A 343 23.56 -17.89 6.34
CA ASN A 343 23.90 -16.46 6.26
C ASN A 343 22.91 -15.61 5.44
N ILE A 344 21.78 -16.18 5.02
CA ILE A 344 20.74 -15.41 4.33
C ILE A 344 19.98 -14.57 5.37
N LYS A 345 20.07 -13.24 5.24
CA LYS A 345 19.29 -12.32 6.08
C LYS A 345 17.81 -12.51 5.78
N VAL A 346 17.06 -13.11 6.71
CA VAL A 346 15.61 -13.28 6.60
C VAL A 346 14.94 -11.91 6.63
N THR A 347 14.37 -11.51 5.50
CA THR A 347 13.61 -10.27 5.35
C THR A 347 12.21 -10.43 5.96
N LYS A 348 11.58 -9.32 6.36
CA LYS A 348 10.20 -9.33 6.90
C LYS A 348 9.22 -10.02 5.92
N THR A 349 9.43 -9.84 4.63
CA THR A 349 8.69 -10.49 3.54
C THR A 349 8.80 -12.01 3.56
N GLU A 350 9.97 -12.57 3.85
CA GLU A 350 10.18 -14.02 3.93
C GLU A 350 9.50 -14.64 5.15
N ILE A 351 9.43 -13.91 6.28
CA ILE A 351 8.65 -14.33 7.45
C ILE A 351 7.17 -14.41 7.09
N TRP A 352 6.64 -13.41 6.38
CA TRP A 352 5.24 -13.41 5.93
C TRP A 352 4.96 -14.54 4.94
N ILE A 353 5.87 -14.82 4.01
CA ILE A 353 5.75 -15.94 3.06
C ILE A 353 5.77 -17.29 3.79
N SER A 354 6.61 -17.44 4.82
CA SER A 354 6.66 -18.64 5.66
C SER A 354 5.36 -18.83 6.46
N LEU A 355 4.87 -17.76 7.10
CA LEU A 355 3.60 -17.77 7.84
C LEU A 355 2.41 -18.11 6.91
N LEU A 356 2.43 -17.59 5.67
CA LEU A 356 1.47 -17.89 4.63
C LEU A 356 1.51 -19.39 4.24
N GLY A 357 2.71 -19.95 4.09
CA GLY A 357 2.90 -21.38 3.82
C GLY A 357 2.36 -22.28 4.92
N ILE A 358 2.58 -21.91 6.19
CA ILE A 358 2.03 -22.64 7.36
C ILE A 358 0.50 -22.56 7.36
N LEU A 359 -0.07 -21.39 7.07
CA LEU A 359 -1.53 -21.21 7.02
C LEU A 359 -2.16 -22.06 5.90
N ILE A 360 -1.53 -22.10 4.71
CA ILE A 360 -1.96 -22.98 3.61
C ILE A 360 -1.90 -24.45 4.05
N LEU A 361 -0.83 -24.87 4.72
CA LEU A 361 -0.70 -26.25 5.23
C LEU A 361 -1.82 -26.62 6.20
N ILE A 362 -2.17 -25.72 7.14
CA ILE A 362 -3.24 -25.94 8.11
C ILE A 362 -4.59 -26.10 7.39
N VAL A 363 -4.87 -25.28 6.38
CA VAL A 363 -6.12 -25.36 5.62
C VAL A 363 -6.20 -26.65 4.79
N VAL A 364 -5.10 -27.05 4.18
CA VAL A 364 -5.01 -28.30 3.40
C VAL A 364 -5.22 -29.51 4.31
N THR A 365 -4.49 -29.59 5.42
CA THR A 365 -4.61 -30.70 6.38
C THR A 365 -6.00 -30.77 7.01
N SER A 366 -6.60 -29.63 7.34
CA SER A 366 -7.98 -29.56 7.85
C SER A 366 -9.01 -29.97 6.80
N SER A 367 -8.80 -29.62 5.52
CA SER A 367 -9.66 -30.08 4.41
C SER A 367 -9.56 -31.59 4.22
N ILE A 368 -8.36 -32.17 4.31
CA ILE A 368 -8.18 -33.63 4.20
C ILE A 368 -8.87 -34.34 5.36
N ALA A 369 -8.70 -33.85 6.60
CA ALA A 369 -9.34 -34.42 7.79
C ALA A 369 -10.88 -34.35 7.72
N TYR A 370 -11.44 -33.29 7.14
CA TYR A 370 -12.88 -33.15 6.98
C TYR A 370 -13.49 -34.18 6.02
N VAL A 371 -12.78 -34.61 4.97
CA VAL A 371 -13.31 -35.59 3.99
C VAL A 371 -13.11 -37.04 4.43
N GLN A 372 -12.33 -37.30 5.49
CA GLN A 372 -12.19 -38.64 6.08
C GLN A 372 -13.29 -38.98 7.10
N HIS A 373 -14.14 -37.99 7.44
CA HIS A 373 -15.40 -38.14 8.17
C HIS A 373 -16.57 -37.93 7.21
#